data_AF-A0A239LXE8-F1
#
_entry.id   AF-A0A239LXE8-F1
#
_cell.length_a   1.000
_cell.length_b   1.000
_cell.length_c   1.000
_cell.angle_alpha   90.00
_cell.angle_beta   90.00
_cell.angle_gamma   90.00
#
_symmetry.space_group_name_H-M   'P 1'
#
loop_
_entity.id
_entity.type
_entity.pdbx_description
1 polymer ?
#
loop_
_entity_poly.entity_id
_entity_poly.type
_entity_poly.pdbx_seq_one_letter_code
_entity_poly.pdbx_strand_id
1 'polypeptide(L)'
;MSLNWKLTTARSFHRAGLAVATLVCMSPAFAQDKPAPPTTRTIPLSNKETPGPAKATTDKTKSDPSDFKEAAPAGGGRRGRGGEGGDKDAKPEKTAYDYELPGADGKGVPLSGFKGKTLVVVNLARNSSYNSQLPALEKLADSYKDKGVVVIGVPSDEFGAAEPGKDAEIQKAYQDAKVTFPVMAKSTITGDSALPFYVFATGKGAPEGGPVHWNYTKFIVDKTGKVTARFGSDVTPDSNEFLSVLDQVLDGSYKPKKAGGPGGGEGGGGGDGPPS
;
A
#
# COMPACT_ATOMS: atom_id res chain seq x y z
N MET A 1 -65.21 -44.23 -13.88
CA MET A 1 -64.86 -42.93 -13.25
C MET A 1 -64.41 -42.02 -14.39
N SER A 2 -65.32 -41.36 -15.09
CA SER A 2 -65.88 -40.01 -14.81
C SER A 2 -64.79 -38.93 -14.80
N LEU A 3 -64.85 -37.80 -15.52
CA LEU A 3 -65.87 -37.22 -16.40
C LEU A 3 -65.16 -36.13 -17.25
N ASN A 4 -65.58 -35.96 -18.50
CA ASN A 4 -65.31 -34.76 -19.32
C ASN A 4 -66.20 -33.59 -18.85
N TRP A 5 -65.72 -32.34 -18.95
CA TRP A 5 -66.55 -31.17 -19.30
C TRP A 5 -65.69 -29.99 -19.77
N LYS A 6 -65.95 -29.55 -21.01
CA LYS A 6 -65.63 -28.22 -21.56
C LYS A 6 -66.74 -27.25 -21.18
N LEU A 7 -66.46 -25.93 -21.17
CA LEU A 7 -67.33 -24.76 -21.47
C LEU A 7 -67.11 -23.66 -20.41
N THR A 8 -67.20 -22.34 -20.61
CA THR A 8 -67.18 -21.37 -21.72
C THR A 8 -67.29 -20.00 -21.01
N THR A 9 -66.87 -18.94 -21.70
CA THR A 9 -67.46 -17.58 -21.71
C THR A 9 -66.84 -16.48 -20.86
N ALA A 10 -66.60 -15.39 -21.58
CA ALA A 10 -66.13 -14.06 -21.24
C ALA A 10 -66.98 -13.28 -20.23
N ARG A 11 -66.37 -12.22 -19.66
CA ARG A 11 -66.98 -10.89 -19.55
C ARG A 11 -65.92 -9.81 -19.31
N SER A 12 -66.12 -8.70 -20.01
CA SER A 12 -65.35 -7.46 -19.99
C SER A 12 -66.02 -6.47 -19.03
N PHE A 13 -65.26 -5.67 -18.26
CA PHE A 13 -65.75 -4.41 -17.66
C PHE A 13 -64.60 -3.41 -17.37
N HIS A 14 -64.63 -2.30 -18.11
CA HIS A 14 -64.47 -0.88 -17.72
C HIS A 14 -63.46 -0.40 -16.65
N ARG A 15 -62.56 0.48 -17.14
CA ARG A 15 -62.16 1.84 -16.67
C ARG A 15 -62.27 2.19 -15.18
N ALA A 16 -61.16 2.67 -14.61
CA ALA A 16 -61.10 3.96 -13.90
C ALA A 16 -59.63 4.35 -13.67
N GLY A 17 -59.26 5.58 -14.06
CA GLY A 17 -58.00 6.19 -13.65
C GLY A 17 -58.16 6.90 -12.31
N LEU A 18 -57.06 7.09 -11.58
CA LEU A 18 -56.97 8.19 -10.61
C LEU A 18 -55.53 8.60 -10.28
N ALA A 19 -55.29 9.90 -10.47
CA ALA A 19 -54.41 10.86 -9.78
C ALA A 19 -52.97 10.47 -9.37
N VAL A 20 -52.03 11.14 -10.05
CA VAL A 20 -50.69 11.51 -9.53
C VAL A 20 -50.87 12.63 -8.50
N ALA A 21 -50.51 12.39 -7.24
CA ALA A 21 -50.42 13.42 -6.21
C ALA A 21 -48.95 13.87 -6.08
N THR A 22 -48.62 15.00 -6.70
CA THR A 22 -47.42 15.78 -6.39
C THR A 22 -47.56 16.41 -5.01
N LEU A 23 -46.83 15.89 -4.02
CA LEU A 23 -46.69 16.51 -2.71
C LEU A 23 -45.54 17.52 -2.77
N VAL A 24 -45.89 18.80 -2.88
CA VAL A 24 -44.97 19.92 -2.65
C VAL A 24 -44.85 20.11 -1.13
N CYS A 25 -43.75 19.66 -0.54
CA CYS A 25 -43.40 20.04 0.83
C CYS A 25 -42.71 21.42 0.80
N MET A 26 -43.43 22.44 1.26
CA MET A 26 -42.86 23.71 1.70
C MET A 26 -42.04 23.48 2.98
N SER A 27 -40.72 23.68 2.93
CA SER A 27 -39.89 23.80 4.12
C SER A 27 -39.85 25.26 4.59
N PRO A 28 -40.10 25.55 5.87
CA PRO A 28 -39.88 26.89 6.41
C PRO A 28 -38.39 27.18 6.58
N ALA A 29 -37.99 28.37 6.16
CA ALA A 29 -36.66 28.94 6.33
C ALA A 29 -36.27 28.99 7.82
N PHE A 30 -35.21 28.27 8.19
CA PHE A 30 -34.56 28.41 9.49
C PHE A 30 -33.32 29.30 9.31
N ALA A 31 -33.27 30.35 10.12
CA ALA A 31 -32.26 31.40 10.08
C ALA A 31 -30.85 30.86 10.32
N GLN A 32 -29.91 31.38 9.53
CA GLN A 32 -28.47 31.17 9.68
C GLN A 32 -27.97 31.98 10.87
N ASP A 33 -27.55 31.32 11.95
CA ASP A 33 -26.74 31.96 12.98
C ASP A 33 -25.26 31.82 12.56
N LYS A 34 -24.63 32.94 12.23
CA LYS A 34 -23.22 32.99 11.82
C LYS A 34 -22.34 32.95 13.08
N PRO A 35 -21.45 31.96 13.27
CA PRO A 35 -20.48 32.04 14.34
C PRO A 35 -19.47 33.18 14.07
N ALA A 36 -19.26 34.04 15.08
CA ALA A 36 -18.25 35.09 15.07
C ALA A 36 -16.83 34.52 14.88
N PRO A 37 -15.91 35.24 14.21
CA PRO A 37 -14.54 34.77 14.03
C PRO A 37 -13.79 34.73 15.37
N PRO A 38 -12.91 33.73 15.60
CA PRO A 38 -12.07 33.72 16.79
C PRO A 38 -11.05 34.86 16.73
N THR A 39 -11.08 35.72 17.75
CA THR A 39 -10.11 36.78 18.00
C THR A 39 -8.70 36.20 18.09
N THR A 40 -7.84 36.63 17.18
CA THR A 40 -6.40 36.35 17.18
C THR A 40 -5.78 36.86 18.50
N ARG A 41 -5.34 35.94 19.36
CA ARG A 41 -4.40 36.27 20.44
C ARG A 41 -2.99 36.25 19.87
N THR A 42 -2.43 37.43 19.69
CA THR A 42 -1.02 37.68 19.42
C THR A 42 -0.17 37.09 20.56
N ILE A 43 0.61 36.06 20.26
CA ILE A 43 1.69 35.58 21.13
C ILE A 43 2.95 36.38 20.79
N PRO A 44 3.60 37.06 21.74
CA PRO A 44 4.85 37.77 21.47
C PRO A 44 5.99 36.79 21.18
N LEU A 45 6.72 37.07 20.11
CA LEU A 45 8.03 36.50 19.79
C LEU A 45 8.97 36.67 20.98
N SER A 46 9.37 35.56 21.59
CA SER A 46 10.50 35.53 22.51
C SER A 46 11.67 34.83 21.81
N ASN A 47 12.63 35.65 21.38
CA ASN A 47 13.96 35.22 20.98
C ASN A 47 14.71 34.70 22.20
N LYS A 48 15.19 33.46 22.15
CA LYS A 48 16.40 33.06 22.89
C LYS A 48 17.21 32.00 22.13
N GLU A 49 18.39 32.46 21.73
CA GLU A 49 19.69 31.80 21.82
C GLU A 49 19.97 30.51 21.02
N THR A 50 20.74 30.75 19.95
CA THR A 50 21.67 29.84 19.27
C THR A 50 22.69 29.21 20.24
N PRO A 51 22.94 27.90 20.19
CA PRO A 51 24.22 27.34 20.64
C PRO A 51 25.19 27.27 19.46
N GLY A 52 26.33 27.94 19.60
CA GLY A 52 27.48 27.82 18.70
C GLY A 52 28.15 26.44 18.74
N PRO A 53 29.08 26.18 17.81
CA PRO A 53 29.53 24.83 17.46
C PRO A 53 30.51 24.23 18.49
N ALA A 54 30.22 23.01 18.94
CA ALA A 54 31.17 22.19 19.69
C ALA A 54 32.28 21.69 18.77
N LYS A 55 33.52 21.98 19.18
CA LYS A 55 34.77 21.61 18.52
C LYS A 55 34.94 20.09 18.45
N ALA A 56 35.33 19.63 17.27
CA ALA A 56 35.99 18.35 17.05
C ALA A 56 37.37 18.33 17.74
N THR A 57 37.63 17.29 18.53
CA THR A 57 38.98 16.88 18.95
C THR A 57 39.27 15.52 18.36
N THR A 58 40.30 15.48 17.54
CA THR A 58 40.93 14.31 16.95
C THR A 58 41.79 13.62 18.01
N ASP A 59 41.66 12.30 18.17
CA ASP A 59 42.75 11.46 18.66
C ASP A 59 42.97 10.31 17.68
N LYS A 60 44.17 10.31 17.10
CA LYS A 60 44.75 9.20 16.35
C LYS A 60 45.64 8.46 17.33
N THR A 61 45.29 7.23 17.68
CA THR A 61 46.28 6.29 18.20
C THR A 61 46.38 5.10 17.25
N LYS A 62 47.57 5.03 16.65
CA LYS A 62 48.07 4.03 15.72
C LYS A 62 48.77 2.95 16.55
N SER A 63 48.43 1.69 16.33
CA SER A 63 49.25 0.57 16.78
C SER A 63 49.20 -0.52 15.72
N ASP A 64 50.30 -0.60 14.97
CA ASP A 64 50.66 -1.69 14.06
C ASP A 64 51.31 -2.86 14.85
N PRO A 65 51.47 -4.04 14.23
CA PRO A 65 51.41 -5.35 14.88
C PRO A 65 52.77 -6.06 14.97
N SER A 66 52.90 -7.00 15.91
CA SER A 66 53.83 -8.15 15.78
C SER A 66 53.61 -9.19 16.88
N ASP A 67 53.86 -10.44 16.48
CA ASP A 67 54.15 -11.62 17.30
C ASP A 67 52.99 -12.31 18.05
N PHE A 68 52.49 -13.40 17.46
CA PHE A 68 52.56 -14.69 18.16
C PHE A 68 52.68 -15.85 17.18
N LYS A 69 53.64 -16.71 17.50
CA LYS A 69 54.18 -17.82 16.71
C LYS A 69 53.47 -19.12 17.04
N GLU A 70 53.41 -19.96 16.03
CA GLU A 70 52.90 -21.33 15.89
C GLU A 70 53.30 -22.37 16.96
N ALA A 71 52.41 -23.33 17.23
CA ALA A 71 52.74 -24.74 17.49
C ALA A 71 51.52 -25.67 17.35
N ALA A 72 51.65 -26.72 16.52
CA ALA A 72 50.79 -27.92 16.49
C ALA A 72 51.14 -28.88 17.65
N PRO A 73 50.30 -29.89 17.94
CA PRO A 73 50.64 -31.22 17.42
C PRO A 73 49.44 -32.07 16.93
N ALA A 74 49.84 -33.14 16.24
CA ALA A 74 49.04 -34.14 15.55
C ALA A 74 48.33 -35.17 16.44
N GLY A 75 47.30 -35.81 15.89
CA GLY A 75 47.12 -37.27 16.03
C GLY A 75 45.71 -37.77 16.36
N GLY A 76 45.17 -38.62 15.48
CA GLY A 76 44.30 -39.73 15.87
C GLY A 76 42.83 -39.65 15.43
N GLY A 77 42.50 -40.28 14.29
CA GLY A 77 41.14 -40.39 13.80
C GLY A 77 40.27 -41.43 14.51
N ARG A 78 38.95 -41.30 14.36
CA ARG A 78 38.03 -42.43 14.21
C ARG A 78 36.70 -41.97 13.59
N ARG A 79 36.24 -42.81 12.66
CA ARG A 79 35.03 -42.66 11.85
C ARG A 79 33.78 -42.70 12.74
N GLY A 80 32.88 -41.75 12.55
CA GLY A 80 31.51 -41.76 13.06
C GLY A 80 30.59 -41.19 11.99
N ARG A 81 29.72 -42.05 11.47
CA ARG A 81 28.73 -41.80 10.42
C ARG A 81 27.43 -41.31 11.07
N GLY A 82 26.85 -40.23 10.55
CA GLY A 82 25.41 -39.94 10.67
C GLY A 82 25.06 -38.53 11.16
N GLY A 83 24.16 -37.88 10.43
CA GLY A 83 23.23 -36.88 10.99
C GLY A 83 23.50 -35.42 10.60
N GLU A 84 22.61 -34.90 9.75
CA GLU A 84 22.22 -33.49 9.63
C GLU A 84 23.31 -32.46 9.29
N GLY A 85 23.42 -32.20 7.98
CA GLY A 85 23.88 -30.90 7.49
C GLY A 85 22.86 -29.84 7.89
N GLY A 86 23.03 -29.29 9.10
CA GLY A 86 22.39 -28.05 9.49
C GLY A 86 22.94 -26.93 8.62
N ASP A 87 22.06 -26.29 7.87
CA ASP A 87 22.27 -24.97 7.26
C ASP A 87 22.62 -23.99 8.39
N LYS A 88 23.92 -23.86 8.67
CA LYS A 88 24.46 -22.88 9.59
C LYS A 88 25.02 -21.76 8.73
N ASP A 89 24.50 -20.55 9.00
CA ASP A 89 24.98 -19.25 8.52
C ASP A 89 24.26 -18.64 7.30
N ALA A 90 22.97 -18.93 7.09
CA ALA A 90 22.11 -18.01 6.36
C ALA A 90 21.77 -16.81 7.26
N LYS A 91 22.34 -15.63 6.98
CA LYS A 91 21.89 -14.36 7.56
C LYS A 91 20.38 -14.24 7.36
N PRO A 92 19.57 -13.87 8.38
CA PRO A 92 18.13 -13.77 8.23
C PRO A 92 17.81 -12.83 7.06
N GLU A 93 17.04 -13.33 6.08
CA GLU A 93 16.56 -12.51 4.98
C GLU A 93 15.69 -11.39 5.53
N LYS A 94 15.91 -10.16 5.02
CA LYS A 94 15.06 -9.03 5.37
C LYS A 94 13.67 -9.23 4.80
N THR A 95 12.66 -8.86 5.57
CA THR A 95 11.25 -8.92 5.20
C THR A 95 10.62 -7.55 5.32
N ALA A 96 9.42 -7.38 4.75
CA ALA A 96 8.61 -6.18 4.93
C ALA A 96 8.39 -5.85 6.41
N TYR A 97 8.38 -6.86 7.30
CA TYR A 97 8.14 -6.69 8.73
C TYR A 97 9.32 -6.08 9.50
N ASP A 98 10.47 -5.91 8.86
CA ASP A 98 11.61 -5.18 9.42
C ASP A 98 11.51 -3.65 9.23
N TYR A 99 10.43 -3.19 8.58
CA TYR A 99 10.21 -1.79 8.23
C TYR A 99 8.97 -1.22 8.89
N GLU A 100 8.90 0.11 8.89
CA GLU A 100 7.74 0.89 9.31
C GLU A 100 7.38 1.91 8.24
N LEU A 101 6.12 2.32 8.22
CA LEU A 101 5.62 3.42 7.41
C LEU A 101 5.23 4.57 8.33
N PRO A 102 5.40 5.84 7.92
CA PRO A 102 4.96 6.96 8.74
C PRO A 102 3.43 7.02 8.76
N GLY A 103 2.83 6.89 9.93
CA GLY A 103 1.39 6.98 10.14
C GLY A 103 0.88 8.41 9.99
N ALA A 104 -0.42 8.54 9.76
CA ALA A 104 -1.11 9.82 9.59
C ALA A 104 -0.95 10.79 10.78
N ASP A 105 -0.68 10.27 11.98
CA ASP A 105 -0.46 11.04 13.21
C ASP A 105 1.02 11.41 13.44
N GLY A 106 1.89 11.11 12.47
CA GLY A 106 3.33 11.33 12.54
C GLY A 106 4.10 10.25 13.31
N LYS A 107 3.44 9.21 13.83
CA LYS A 107 4.11 8.08 14.48
C LYS A 107 4.41 6.97 13.49
N GLY A 108 5.44 6.17 13.77
CA GLY A 108 5.73 4.97 12.98
C GLY A 108 4.62 3.92 13.10
N VAL A 109 4.22 3.35 11.96
CA VAL A 109 3.37 2.17 11.86
C VAL A 109 4.26 0.99 11.47
N PRO A 110 4.72 0.19 12.45
CA PRO A 110 5.59 -0.94 12.18
C PRO A 110 4.83 -2.02 11.40
N LEU A 111 5.36 -2.44 10.25
CA LEU A 111 4.71 -3.44 9.42
C LEU A 111 4.68 -4.82 10.09
N SER A 112 5.53 -5.06 11.08
CA SER A 112 5.49 -6.25 11.94
C SER A 112 4.15 -6.44 12.67
N GLY A 113 3.37 -5.38 12.87
CA GLY A 113 2.00 -5.47 13.40
C GLY A 113 1.02 -6.20 12.47
N PHE A 114 1.39 -6.40 11.20
CA PHE A 114 0.61 -7.15 10.23
C PHE A 114 1.18 -8.54 9.92
N LYS A 115 2.05 -9.09 10.78
CA LYS A 115 2.57 -10.46 10.64
C LYS A 115 1.44 -11.47 10.43
N GLY A 116 1.62 -12.36 9.45
CA GLY A 116 0.63 -13.37 9.11
C GLY A 116 -0.49 -12.87 8.18
N LYS A 117 -0.52 -11.58 7.85
CA LYS A 117 -1.45 -10.99 6.87
C LYS A 117 -0.75 -10.75 5.54
N THR A 118 -1.50 -10.83 4.45
CA THR A 118 -1.05 -10.40 3.12
C THR A 118 -1.28 -8.90 2.98
N LEU A 119 -0.28 -8.15 2.56
CA LEU A 119 -0.39 -6.69 2.38
C LEU A 119 -0.49 -6.34 0.90
N VAL A 120 -1.35 -5.38 0.58
CA VAL A 120 -1.36 -4.68 -0.70
C VAL A 120 -0.97 -3.24 -0.42
N VAL A 121 0.29 -2.88 -0.69
CA VAL A 121 0.80 -1.52 -0.48
C VAL A 121 0.71 -0.76 -1.80
N VAL A 122 0.09 0.42 -1.79
CA VAL A 122 -0.14 1.24 -2.99
C VAL A 122 0.30 2.67 -2.76
N ASN A 123 1.06 3.27 -3.69
CA ASN A 123 1.34 4.70 -3.64
C ASN A 123 0.17 5.49 -4.23
N LEU A 124 -0.43 6.36 -3.43
CA LEU A 124 -1.66 7.08 -3.80
C LEU A 124 -1.37 8.53 -4.24
N ALA A 125 -2.21 9.02 -5.15
CA ALA A 125 -2.26 10.42 -5.57
C ALA A 125 -3.68 10.81 -6.02
N ARG A 126 -4.40 11.66 -5.28
CA ARG A 126 -5.81 12.01 -5.46
C ARG A 126 -6.10 12.80 -6.72
N ASN A 127 -5.12 13.54 -7.24
CA ASN A 127 -5.25 14.28 -8.50
C ASN A 127 -4.67 13.50 -9.70
N SER A 128 -4.33 12.23 -9.53
CA SER A 128 -3.91 11.35 -10.62
C SER A 128 -5.12 10.90 -11.45
N SER A 129 -4.96 10.72 -12.75
CA SER A 129 -5.96 10.04 -13.60
C SER A 129 -6.28 8.62 -13.13
N TYR A 130 -5.32 7.98 -12.44
CA TYR A 130 -5.48 6.66 -11.81
C TYR A 130 -6.27 6.68 -10.50
N ASN A 131 -6.66 7.85 -9.98
CA ASN A 131 -7.55 7.94 -8.82
C ASN A 131 -8.95 7.35 -9.08
N SER A 132 -9.32 7.17 -10.35
CA SER A 132 -10.47 6.36 -10.76
C SER A 132 -10.45 4.91 -10.22
N GLN A 133 -9.29 4.39 -9.81
CA GLN A 133 -9.13 3.06 -9.20
C GLN A 133 -9.42 3.01 -7.70
N LEU A 134 -9.56 4.16 -7.01
CA LEU A 134 -9.76 4.20 -5.56
C LEU A 134 -10.99 3.39 -5.09
N PRO A 135 -12.16 3.42 -5.78
CA PRO A 135 -13.29 2.56 -5.43
C PRO A 135 -12.99 1.06 -5.56
N ALA A 136 -12.15 0.66 -6.52
CA ALA A 136 -11.75 -0.74 -6.70
C ALA A 136 -10.80 -1.19 -5.56
N LEU A 137 -9.89 -0.33 -5.11
CA LEU A 137 -9.06 -0.59 -3.93
C LEU A 137 -9.91 -0.73 -2.66
N GLU A 138 -10.91 0.13 -2.49
CA GLU A 138 -11.82 0.07 -1.34
C GLU A 138 -12.64 -1.23 -1.35
N LYS A 139 -13.19 -1.61 -2.51
CA LYS A 139 -13.89 -2.89 -2.68
C LYS A 139 -12.98 -4.08 -2.42
N LEU A 140 -11.73 -4.04 -2.87
CA LEU A 140 -10.73 -5.06 -2.59
C LEU A 140 -10.50 -5.20 -1.08
N ALA A 141 -10.28 -4.08 -0.38
CA ALA A 141 -10.09 -4.05 1.07
C ALA A 141 -11.28 -4.69 1.80
N ASP A 142 -12.50 -4.30 1.44
CA ASP A 142 -13.71 -4.87 2.06
C ASP A 142 -13.89 -6.36 1.78
N SER A 143 -13.66 -6.79 0.53
CA SER A 143 -13.91 -8.18 0.11
C SER A 143 -12.85 -9.16 0.59
N TYR A 144 -11.64 -8.69 0.89
CA TYR A 144 -10.50 -9.54 1.25
C TYR A 144 -10.04 -9.41 2.72
N LYS A 145 -10.62 -8.48 3.51
CA LYS A 145 -10.26 -8.31 4.93
C LYS A 145 -10.38 -9.60 5.74
N ASP A 146 -11.46 -10.36 5.53
CA ASP A 146 -11.73 -11.61 6.26
C ASP A 146 -10.85 -12.78 5.78
N LYS A 147 -10.24 -12.64 4.60
CA LYS A 147 -9.21 -13.55 4.08
C LYS A 147 -7.81 -13.20 4.59
N GLY A 148 -7.67 -12.14 5.41
CA GLY A 148 -6.40 -11.71 5.97
C GLY A 148 -5.58 -10.77 5.06
N VAL A 149 -6.22 -10.10 4.10
CA VAL A 149 -5.56 -9.03 3.32
C VAL A 149 -5.72 -7.68 4.01
N VAL A 150 -4.68 -6.85 3.97
CA VAL A 150 -4.72 -5.44 4.36
C VAL A 150 -4.21 -4.58 3.22
N VAL A 151 -5.06 -3.67 2.73
CA VAL A 151 -4.64 -2.62 1.81
C VAL A 151 -4.03 -1.48 2.61
N ILE A 152 -2.90 -0.92 2.17
CA ILE A 152 -2.24 0.22 2.80
C ILE A 152 -1.94 1.26 1.72
N GLY A 153 -2.51 2.46 1.87
CA GLY A 153 -2.26 3.60 1.01
C GLY A 153 -1.08 4.43 1.50
N VAL A 154 -0.13 4.76 0.63
CA VAL A 154 0.98 5.67 0.92
C VAL A 154 0.91 6.87 -0.02
N PRO A 155 0.39 8.02 0.41
CA PRO A 155 0.33 9.22 -0.43
C PRO A 155 1.74 9.69 -0.85
N SER A 156 1.92 10.10 -2.10
CA SER A 156 3.18 10.69 -2.60
C SER A 156 2.89 11.75 -3.67
N ASP A 157 3.64 12.85 -3.61
CA ASP A 157 3.51 13.98 -4.54
C ASP A 157 4.61 13.98 -5.63
N GLU A 158 5.45 12.94 -5.67
CA GLU A 158 6.63 12.89 -6.56
C GLU A 158 6.27 12.70 -8.04
N PHE A 159 5.06 12.23 -8.35
CA PHE A 159 4.62 11.96 -9.71
C PHE A 159 3.52 12.93 -10.12
N GLY A 160 3.89 13.92 -10.93
CA GLY A 160 2.98 14.91 -11.48
C GLY A 160 2.39 15.90 -10.46
N ALA A 161 3.01 16.04 -9.27
CA ALA A 161 2.50 16.90 -8.18
C ALA A 161 1.01 16.65 -7.87
N ALA A 162 0.62 15.36 -7.91
CA ALA A 162 -0.77 14.91 -7.89
C ALA A 162 -1.29 14.59 -6.47
N GLU A 163 -0.51 14.85 -5.42
CA GLU A 163 -0.92 14.75 -4.01
C GLU A 163 -0.53 16.02 -3.23
N PRO A 164 -1.07 17.18 -3.63
CA PRO A 164 -0.71 18.45 -3.02
C PRO A 164 -1.31 18.58 -1.62
N GLY A 165 -0.69 19.43 -0.81
CA GLY A 165 -1.15 19.75 0.54
C GLY A 165 -0.38 19.04 1.64
N LYS A 166 -0.81 19.28 2.88
CA LYS A 166 -0.22 18.68 4.09
C LYS A 166 -0.99 17.43 4.51
N ASP A 167 -0.38 16.59 5.35
CA ASP A 167 -1.00 15.33 5.79
C ASP A 167 -2.42 15.49 6.33
N ALA A 168 -2.70 16.50 7.16
CA ALA A 168 -4.04 16.71 7.68
C ALA A 168 -5.10 16.93 6.57
N GLU A 169 -4.74 17.63 5.49
CA GLU A 169 -5.61 17.87 4.34
C GLU A 169 -5.79 16.61 3.50
N ILE A 170 -4.70 15.86 3.30
CA ILE A 170 -4.67 14.60 2.55
C ILE A 170 -5.53 13.55 3.25
N GLN A 171 -5.36 13.40 4.56
CA GLN A 171 -6.14 12.48 5.39
C GLN A 171 -7.62 12.82 5.34
N LYS A 172 -7.96 14.10 5.48
CA LYS A 172 -9.35 14.56 5.33
C LYS A 172 -9.90 14.24 3.94
N ALA A 173 -9.13 14.44 2.87
CA ALA A 173 -9.57 14.16 1.51
C ALA A 173 -9.89 12.67 1.30
N TYR A 174 -9.05 11.75 1.80
CA TYR A 174 -9.33 10.31 1.71
C TYR A 174 -10.49 9.86 2.61
N GLN A 175 -10.68 10.50 3.76
CA GLN A 175 -11.87 10.30 4.61
C GLN A 175 -13.15 10.76 3.92
N ASP A 176 -13.14 11.94 3.29
CA ASP A 176 -14.27 12.47 2.52
C ASP A 176 -14.59 11.57 1.31
N ALA A 177 -13.56 10.94 0.73
CA ALA A 177 -13.69 9.91 -0.31
C ALA A 177 -14.12 8.53 0.23
N LYS A 178 -14.36 8.40 1.54
CA LYS A 178 -14.80 7.18 2.23
C LYS A 178 -13.83 6.00 2.12
N VAL A 179 -12.53 6.28 2.06
CA VAL A 179 -11.50 5.24 2.15
C VAL A 179 -11.48 4.69 3.58
N THR A 180 -11.58 3.37 3.73
CA THR A 180 -11.58 2.71 5.05
C THR A 180 -10.27 1.99 5.37
N PHE A 181 -9.47 1.67 4.37
CA PHE A 181 -8.16 1.09 4.60
C PHE A 181 -7.16 2.14 5.13
N PRO A 182 -6.11 1.74 5.87
CA PRO A 182 -5.13 2.67 6.40
C PRO A 182 -4.43 3.51 5.32
N VAL A 183 -4.49 4.84 5.47
CA VAL A 183 -3.74 5.79 4.65
C VAL A 183 -2.63 6.41 5.50
N MET A 184 -1.39 6.21 5.08
CA MET A 184 -0.17 6.68 5.75
C MET A 184 0.05 8.18 5.55
N ALA A 185 1.04 8.75 6.21
CA ALA A 185 1.52 10.09 5.93
C ALA A 185 2.14 10.18 4.53
N LYS A 186 2.05 11.36 3.92
CA LYS A 186 2.67 11.66 2.64
C LYS A 186 4.17 11.46 2.73
N SER A 187 4.71 10.71 1.78
CA SER A 187 6.09 10.22 1.85
C SER A 187 6.83 10.37 0.53
N THR A 188 8.16 10.49 0.64
CA THR A 188 9.07 10.28 -0.49
C THR A 188 9.32 8.79 -0.65
N ILE A 189 9.11 8.26 -1.84
CA ILE A 189 9.19 6.84 -2.17
C ILE A 189 10.22 6.54 -3.27
N THR A 190 10.83 7.58 -3.84
CA THR A 190 11.94 7.46 -4.82
C THR A 190 13.20 8.17 -4.36
N GLY A 191 14.34 7.85 -5.00
CA GLY A 191 15.64 8.47 -4.71
C GLY A 191 16.20 8.15 -3.32
N ASP A 192 17.18 8.94 -2.89
CA ASP A 192 17.95 8.69 -1.66
C ASP A 192 17.14 8.86 -0.37
N SER A 193 16.05 9.63 -0.44
CA SER A 193 15.12 9.89 0.67
C SER A 193 13.91 8.96 0.65
N ALA A 194 13.89 7.95 -0.23
CA ALA A 194 12.82 6.97 -0.28
C ALA A 194 12.67 6.25 1.06
N LEU A 195 11.42 6.00 1.46
CA LEU A 195 11.15 5.14 2.60
C LEU A 195 11.89 3.79 2.47
N PRO A 196 12.49 3.27 3.55
CA PRO A 196 13.22 2.01 3.52
C PRO A 196 12.42 0.82 2.98
N PHE A 197 11.10 0.79 3.21
CA PHE A 197 10.21 -0.21 2.62
C PHE A 197 10.23 -0.16 1.08
N TYR A 198 10.17 1.01 0.46
CA TYR A 198 10.19 1.15 -1.00
C TYR A 198 11.55 0.78 -1.58
N VAL A 199 12.66 1.14 -0.91
CA VAL A 199 14.01 0.69 -1.29
C VAL A 199 14.10 -0.84 -1.28
N PHE A 200 13.51 -1.49 -0.27
CA PHE A 200 13.42 -2.94 -0.19
C PHE A 200 12.54 -3.54 -1.30
N ALA A 201 11.33 -3.02 -1.47
CA ALA A 201 10.34 -3.54 -2.42
C ALA A 201 10.72 -3.32 -3.89
N THR A 202 11.63 -2.39 -4.17
CA THR A 202 12.16 -2.10 -5.52
C THR A 202 13.60 -2.59 -5.72
N GLY A 203 14.19 -3.21 -4.69
CA GLY A 203 15.60 -3.62 -4.69
C GLY A 203 15.90 -4.82 -5.61
N LYS A 204 17.19 -5.17 -5.69
CA LYS A 204 17.62 -6.35 -6.46
C LYS A 204 17.00 -7.63 -5.87
N GLY A 205 16.40 -8.45 -6.74
CA GLY A 205 15.73 -9.69 -6.35
C GLY A 205 14.26 -9.52 -5.99
N ALA A 206 13.76 -8.28 -5.89
CA ALA A 206 12.33 -8.05 -5.82
C ALA A 206 11.65 -8.36 -7.17
N PRO A 207 10.38 -8.82 -7.16
CA PRO A 207 9.57 -8.92 -8.36
C PRO A 207 9.50 -7.56 -9.07
N GLU A 208 9.86 -7.53 -10.35
CA GLU A 208 9.91 -6.27 -11.13
C GLU A 208 10.69 -5.16 -10.40
N GLY A 209 11.86 -5.52 -9.86
CA GLY A 209 12.78 -4.56 -9.23
C GLY A 209 13.15 -3.42 -10.18
N GLY A 210 13.49 -2.27 -9.61
CA GLY A 210 13.64 -1.00 -10.33
C GLY A 210 12.71 0.08 -9.78
N PRO A 211 12.90 1.35 -10.19
CA PRO A 211 12.20 2.49 -9.59
C PRO A 211 10.68 2.40 -9.73
N VAL A 212 9.95 3.07 -8.83
CA VAL A 212 8.52 3.37 -9.03
C VAL A 212 8.39 4.38 -10.16
N HIS A 213 7.60 4.03 -11.18
CA HIS A 213 7.46 4.87 -12.38
C HIS A 213 6.32 5.87 -12.27
N TRP A 214 5.24 5.55 -11.56
CA TRP A 214 4.07 6.42 -11.46
C TRP A 214 3.18 6.12 -10.23
N ASN A 215 2.15 6.94 -10.05
CA ASN A 215 1.10 6.79 -9.05
C ASN A 215 0.33 5.47 -9.22
N TYR A 216 -0.20 4.90 -8.14
CA TYR A 216 -0.96 3.64 -8.14
C TYR A 216 -0.13 2.42 -8.58
N THR A 217 1.18 2.40 -8.31
CA THR A 217 1.93 1.13 -8.30
C THR A 217 1.51 0.32 -7.06
N LYS A 218 1.28 -0.98 -7.22
CA LYS A 218 0.87 -1.88 -6.12
C LYS A 218 1.94 -2.92 -5.86
N PHE A 219 2.19 -3.20 -4.59
CA PHE A 219 3.06 -4.30 -4.14
C PHE A 219 2.23 -5.29 -3.34
N ILE A 220 2.35 -6.57 -3.66
CA ILE A 220 1.80 -7.66 -2.84
C ILE A 220 2.91 -8.21 -1.97
N VAL A 221 2.68 -8.20 -0.67
CA VAL A 221 3.53 -8.81 0.35
C VAL A 221 2.78 -9.99 0.96
N ASP A 222 3.39 -11.17 0.95
CA ASP A 222 2.74 -12.35 1.54
C ASP A 222 2.76 -12.33 3.09
N LYS A 223 2.09 -13.33 3.68
CA LYS A 223 2.02 -13.55 5.14
C LYS A 223 3.36 -13.74 5.85
N THR A 224 4.43 -13.99 5.10
CA THR A 224 5.81 -14.13 5.62
C THR A 224 6.59 -12.83 5.55
N GLY A 225 6.02 -11.79 4.92
CA GLY A 225 6.64 -10.49 4.75
C GLY A 225 7.49 -10.40 3.47
N LYS A 226 7.40 -11.37 2.57
CA LYS A 226 8.13 -11.35 1.30
C LYS A 226 7.32 -10.59 0.24
N VAL A 227 7.97 -9.70 -0.51
CA VAL A 227 7.36 -9.10 -1.72
C VAL A 227 7.25 -10.19 -2.79
N THR A 228 6.02 -10.49 -3.21
CA THR A 228 5.71 -11.59 -4.14
C THR A 228 5.41 -11.08 -5.53
N ALA A 229 4.69 -9.97 -5.65
CA ALA A 229 4.35 -9.36 -6.94
C ALA A 229 4.35 -7.83 -6.86
N ARG A 230 4.50 -7.20 -8.01
CA ARG A 230 4.39 -5.76 -8.22
C ARG A 230 3.54 -5.53 -9.47
N PHE A 231 2.73 -4.48 -9.44
CA PHE A 231 1.86 -4.11 -10.55
C PHE A 231 1.98 -2.62 -10.85
N GLY A 232 2.05 -2.28 -12.13
CA GLY A 232 2.02 -0.91 -12.62
C GLY A 232 0.67 -0.22 -12.41
N SER A 233 0.62 1.04 -12.80
CA SER A 233 -0.55 1.91 -12.67
C SER A 233 -1.73 1.43 -13.53
N ASP A 234 -1.43 0.89 -14.71
CA ASP A 234 -2.37 0.38 -15.72
C ASP A 234 -3.13 -0.87 -15.30
N VAL A 235 -2.56 -1.69 -14.40
CA VAL A 235 -3.24 -2.85 -13.83
C VAL A 235 -4.18 -2.40 -12.72
N THR A 236 -5.49 -2.56 -12.93
CA THR A 236 -6.51 -2.20 -11.94
C THR A 236 -6.61 -3.24 -10.81
N PRO A 237 -6.99 -2.85 -9.58
CA PRO A 237 -7.10 -3.78 -8.44
C PRO A 237 -8.20 -4.84 -8.59
N ASP A 238 -9.15 -4.62 -9.49
CA ASP A 238 -10.26 -5.52 -9.82
C ASP A 238 -10.04 -6.30 -11.12
N SER A 239 -8.88 -6.14 -11.77
CA SER A 239 -8.52 -6.92 -12.95
C SER A 239 -8.36 -8.40 -12.60
N ASN A 240 -8.68 -9.27 -13.56
CA ASN A 240 -8.47 -10.71 -13.40
C ASN A 240 -7.00 -11.06 -13.12
N GLU A 241 -6.08 -10.32 -13.73
CA GLU A 241 -4.65 -10.47 -13.51
C GLU A 241 -4.28 -10.23 -12.04
N PHE A 242 -4.67 -9.08 -11.49
CA PHE A 242 -4.36 -8.73 -10.11
C PHE A 242 -5.02 -9.69 -9.11
N LEU A 243 -6.31 -9.96 -9.26
CA LEU A 243 -7.07 -10.81 -8.34
C LEU A 243 -6.57 -12.26 -8.35
N SER A 244 -6.24 -12.81 -9.54
CA SER A 244 -5.69 -14.16 -9.64
C SER A 244 -4.36 -14.30 -8.90
N VAL A 245 -3.48 -13.29 -9.00
CA VAL A 245 -2.21 -13.31 -8.27
C VAL A 245 -2.44 -13.18 -6.77
N LEU A 246 -3.34 -12.29 -6.34
CA LEU A 246 -3.65 -12.12 -4.92
C LEU A 246 -4.20 -13.42 -4.30
N ASP A 247 -5.14 -14.10 -4.96
CA ASP A 247 -5.68 -15.38 -4.50
C ASP A 247 -4.59 -16.46 -4.40
N GLN A 248 -3.72 -16.56 -5.42
CA GLN A 248 -2.58 -17.50 -5.39
C GLN A 248 -1.55 -17.18 -4.30
N VAL A 249 -1.37 -15.90 -3.94
CA VAL A 249 -0.50 -15.52 -2.82
C VAL A 249 -1.14 -15.93 -1.50
N LEU A 250 -2.46 -15.81 -1.36
CA LEU A 250 -3.19 -16.19 -0.14
C LEU A 250 -3.15 -17.69 0.11
N ASP A 251 -3.32 -18.52 -0.92
CA ASP A 251 -3.27 -19.98 -0.79
C ASP A 251 -1.83 -20.54 -0.82
N GLY A 252 -0.83 -19.71 -1.14
CA GLY A 252 0.58 -20.06 -1.19
C GLY A 252 1.00 -20.79 -2.48
N SER A 253 0.14 -20.86 -3.50
CA SER A 253 0.44 -21.46 -4.79
C SER A 253 1.19 -20.51 -5.74
N TYR A 254 1.24 -19.21 -5.45
CA TYR A 254 1.88 -18.23 -6.31
C TYR A 254 3.37 -18.51 -6.50
N LYS A 255 3.80 -18.59 -7.76
CA LYS A 255 5.20 -18.71 -8.15
C LYS A 255 5.63 -17.42 -8.83
N PRO A 256 6.51 -16.61 -8.20
CA PRO A 256 6.98 -15.38 -8.81
C PRO A 256 7.63 -15.69 -10.16
N LYS A 257 7.31 -14.88 -11.16
CA LYS A 257 8.04 -14.93 -12.43
C LYS A 257 9.51 -14.60 -12.10
N LYS A 258 10.46 -15.47 -12.47
CA LYS A 258 11.89 -15.27 -12.16
C LYS A 258 12.30 -13.88 -12.63
N ALA A 259 12.88 -13.09 -11.73
CA ALA A 259 13.55 -11.84 -12.06
C ALA A 259 14.77 -12.16 -12.94
N GLY A 260 14.59 -12.15 -14.27
CA GLY A 260 15.66 -12.46 -15.21
C GLY A 260 15.18 -13.12 -16.50
N GLY A 261 14.82 -12.29 -17.46
CA GLY A 261 14.68 -12.63 -18.88
C GLY A 261 14.08 -11.45 -19.64
N PRO A 262 14.68 -10.98 -20.75
CA PRO A 262 14.05 -9.99 -21.62
C PRO A 262 12.87 -10.68 -22.33
N GLY A 263 11.74 -10.77 -21.63
CA GLY A 263 10.51 -11.33 -22.15
C GLY A 263 9.67 -10.22 -22.73
N GLY A 264 9.72 -10.10 -24.06
CA GLY A 264 8.99 -9.12 -24.85
C GLY A 264 7.52 -8.98 -24.45
N GLY A 265 7.20 -7.82 -23.90
CA GLY A 265 5.94 -7.15 -24.19
C GLY A 265 6.14 -6.37 -25.49
N GLU A 266 6.03 -7.04 -26.62
CA GLU A 266 5.67 -6.37 -27.86
C GLU A 266 4.20 -5.99 -27.69
N GLY A 267 3.98 -4.80 -27.12
CA GLY A 267 2.68 -4.27 -26.76
C GLY A 267 2.72 -2.76 -26.91
N GLY A 268 2.76 -2.32 -28.18
CA GLY A 268 2.35 -0.98 -28.62
C GLY A 268 3.15 0.19 -28.05
N GLY A 269 4.11 0.69 -28.84
CA GLY A 269 4.50 2.09 -28.71
C GLY A 269 3.26 2.99 -28.80
N GLY A 270 3.02 3.75 -27.75
CA GLY A 270 1.84 4.60 -27.63
C GLY A 270 1.99 5.61 -26.52
N GLY A 271 2.86 6.60 -26.73
CA GLY A 271 2.80 7.94 -26.13
C GLY A 271 2.98 8.03 -24.62
N ASP A 272 4.20 8.35 -24.20
CA ASP A 272 4.47 8.99 -22.92
C ASP A 272 3.69 10.32 -22.82
N GLY A 273 2.63 10.33 -22.01
CA GLY A 273 1.90 11.53 -21.63
C GLY A 273 0.49 11.22 -21.13
N PRO A 274 0.12 11.55 -19.88
CA PRO A 274 -1.28 11.48 -19.47
C PRO A 274 -2.11 12.46 -20.31
N PRO A 275 -3.37 12.12 -20.68
CA PRO A 275 -4.22 13.05 -21.41
C PRO A 275 -4.44 14.33 -20.58
N SER A 276 -4.25 15.47 -21.24
CA SER A 276 -4.47 16.83 -20.72
C SER A 276 -5.94 17.10 -20.38
#